data_AF-A0A9W4EXI9-F1
#
_entry.id   AF-A0A9W4EXI9-F1
#
_cell.length_a   1.000
_cell.length_b   1.000
_cell.length_c   1.000
_cell.angle_alpha   90.00
_cell.angle_beta   90.00
_cell.angle_gamma   90.00
#
_symmetry.space_group_name_H-M   'P 1'
#
loop_
_entity.id
_entity.type
_entity.pdbx_description
1 polymer ?
#
loop_
_entity_poly.entity_id
_entity_poly.type
_entity_poly.pdbx_seq_one_letter_code
_entity_poly.pdbx_strand_id
1 'polypeptide(L)'
;MKTVAIFDALEPKGIVTIQQFNNELSRGETAVTFKDFYLALKEVMEQGTQDNTHYSSGVLPKGCIKHEVLSKSGDKQAVWIEVPKAQWDIHFFERPFQQVGFPRLLFRYTVYQKRVTNISVFAVKEDMELEEGMKLYQFPYSNVHASGSVCTGRVVIPEFRTLKDLETFHVLFFASSFNHDLTYTHTEPVGELFKRFENQRFDDSILIESEITF
;
A
#
# COMPACT_ATOMS: atom_id res chain seq x y z
N MET A 1 45.82 -22.52 4.80
CA MET A 1 45.66 -21.16 5.33
C MET A 1 44.29 -21.08 5.99
N LYS A 2 44.22 -20.71 7.27
CA LYS A 2 42.98 -20.66 8.06
C LYS A 2 42.80 -19.25 8.59
N THR A 3 41.62 -18.66 8.41
CA THR A 3 41.26 -17.37 9.01
C THR A 3 40.23 -17.62 10.11
N VAL A 4 40.44 -17.02 11.28
CA VAL A 4 39.54 -17.13 12.42
C VAL A 4 39.09 -15.72 12.82
N ALA A 5 37.78 -15.53 12.94
CA ALA A 5 37.19 -14.34 13.55
C ALA A 5 36.81 -14.68 15.00
N ILE A 6 37.34 -13.93 15.95
CA ILE A 6 37.13 -14.08 17.39
C ILE A 6 36.28 -12.90 17.85
N PHE A 7 35.18 -13.20 18.53
CA PHE A 7 34.26 -12.21 19.06
C PHE A 7 34.46 -12.11 20.57
N ASP A 8 34.94 -10.96 21.05
CA ASP A 8 35.01 -10.71 22.48
C ASP A 8 33.71 -10.04 22.95
N ALA A 9 32.80 -10.86 23.46
CA ALA A 9 31.50 -10.42 23.94
C ALA A 9 31.56 -9.63 25.26
N LEU A 10 32.73 -9.57 25.92
CA LEU A 10 32.92 -8.87 27.19
C LEU A 10 33.58 -7.50 27.02
N GLU A 11 34.10 -7.18 25.84
CA GLU A 11 34.62 -5.84 25.56
C GLU A 11 33.49 -4.82 25.32
N PRO A 12 33.47 -3.69 26.05
CA PRO A 12 32.41 -2.68 25.95
C PRO A 12 32.32 -1.98 24.59
N LYS A 13 33.35 -2.13 23.73
CA LYS A 13 33.38 -1.56 22.38
C LYS A 13 32.94 -2.55 21.28
N GLY A 14 32.76 -3.84 21.62
CA GLY A 14 32.42 -4.90 20.67
C GLY A 14 33.44 -5.01 19.53
N ILE A 15 34.59 -5.61 19.79
CA ILE A 15 35.66 -5.80 18.81
C ILE A 15 35.63 -7.24 18.26
N VAL A 16 35.89 -7.36 16.95
CA VAL A 16 36.11 -8.63 16.26
C VAL A 16 37.57 -8.69 15.83
N THR A 17 38.27 -9.71 16.28
CA THR A 17 39.68 -9.94 15.94
C THR A 17 39.77 -10.97 14.84
N ILE A 18 40.44 -10.62 13.74
CA ILE A 18 40.64 -11.48 12.58
C ILE A 18 42.10 -11.93 12.57
N GLN A 19 42.34 -13.23 12.71
CA GLN A 19 43.66 -13.84 12.74
C GLN A 19 43.84 -14.82 11.56
N GLN A 20 44.98 -14.71 10.86
CA GLN A 20 45.33 -15.60 9.76
C GLN A 20 46.46 -16.56 10.15
N PHE A 21 46.24 -17.86 9.95
CA PHE A 21 47.18 -18.93 10.27
C PHE A 21 47.69 -19.62 9.01
N ASN A 22 48.98 -19.95 9.00
CA ASN A 22 49.61 -20.83 8.03
C ASN A 22 50.41 -21.92 8.76
N ASN A 23 49.99 -23.18 8.63
CA ASN A 23 50.55 -24.31 9.38
C ASN A 23 50.76 -23.99 10.87
N GLU A 24 49.68 -23.56 11.54
CA GLU A 24 49.62 -23.22 12.97
C GLU A 24 50.37 -21.95 13.42
N LEU A 25 51.21 -21.34 12.57
CA LEU A 25 51.79 -20.02 12.84
C LEU A 25 50.83 -18.88 12.45
N SER A 26 50.58 -17.97 13.40
CA SER A 26 49.87 -16.70 13.14
C SER A 26 50.74 -15.78 12.29
N ARG A 27 50.17 -15.27 11.19
CA ARG A 27 50.86 -14.42 10.22
C ARG A 27 50.43 -12.94 10.30
N GLY A 28 49.32 -12.65 10.96
CA GLY A 28 48.79 -11.30 11.10
C GLY A 28 47.49 -11.28 11.89
N GLU A 29 47.30 -10.16 12.60
CA GLU A 29 46.13 -9.89 13.43
C GLU A 29 45.62 -8.48 13.13
N THR A 30 44.31 -8.36 12.95
CA THR A 30 43.64 -7.07 12.82
C THR A 30 42.36 -7.06 13.65
N ALA A 31 42.05 -5.92 14.23
CA ALA A 31 40.86 -5.70 15.04
C ALA A 31 39.92 -4.76 14.27
N VAL A 32 38.66 -5.16 14.15
CA VAL A 32 37.60 -4.35 13.56
C VAL A 32 36.45 -4.21 14.54
N THR A 33 35.64 -3.17 14.40
CA THR A 33 34.43 -3.07 15.23
C THR A 33 33.41 -4.12 14.78
N PHE A 34 32.56 -4.57 15.71
CA PHE A 34 31.45 -5.47 15.39
C PHE A 34 30.51 -4.87 14.34
N LYS A 35 30.32 -3.55 14.37
CA LYS A 35 29.51 -2.82 13.37
C LYS A 35 30.11 -2.95 11.98
N ASP A 36 31.41 -2.67 11.82
CA ASP A 36 32.07 -2.71 10.51
C ASP A 36 32.16 -4.14 9.98
N PHE A 37 32.42 -5.11 10.85
CA PHE A 37 32.40 -6.53 10.50
C PHE A 37 31.01 -7.00 10.04
N TYR A 38 29.95 -6.62 10.76
CA TYR A 38 28.57 -6.91 10.38
C TYR A 38 28.18 -6.27 9.04
N LEU A 39 28.55 -5.01 8.82
CA LEU A 39 28.30 -4.31 7.56
C LEU A 39 29.01 -4.99 6.38
N ALA A 40 30.27 -5.39 6.55
CA ALA A 40 31.00 -6.12 5.52
C ALA A 40 30.37 -7.49 5.21
N LEU A 41 29.94 -8.25 6.21
CA LEU A 41 29.23 -9.52 5.99
C LEU A 41 27.89 -9.30 5.28
N LYS A 42 27.13 -8.30 5.71
CA LYS A 42 25.84 -7.95 5.11
C LYS A 42 26.01 -7.58 3.63
N GLU A 43 27.00 -6.75 3.31
CA GLU A 43 27.30 -6.35 1.93
C GLU A 43 27.66 -7.56 1.06
N VAL A 44 28.51 -8.47 1.54
CA VAL A 44 28.86 -9.69 0.80
C VAL A 44 27.66 -10.62 0.61
N MET A 45 26.80 -10.76 1.62
CA MET A 45 25.57 -11.54 1.53
C MET A 45 24.56 -10.92 0.56
N GLU A 46 24.50 -9.58 0.47
CA GLU A 46 23.62 -8.85 -0.44
C GLU A 46 24.18 -8.80 -1.88
N GLN A 47 25.51 -8.85 -2.07
CA GLN A 47 26.16 -8.95 -3.38
C GLN A 47 25.91 -10.31 -4.06
N GLY A 48 25.66 -11.38 -3.31
CA GLY A 48 25.20 -12.67 -3.83
C GLY A 48 23.77 -12.68 -4.37
N THR A 49 23.04 -11.57 -4.24
CA THR A 49 21.65 -11.38 -4.71
C THR A 49 21.51 -10.37 -5.84
N GLN A 50 22.55 -10.11 -6.64
CA GLN A 50 22.33 -9.61 -8.00
C GLN A 50 21.80 -10.75 -8.88
N ASP A 51 20.57 -11.16 -8.56
CA ASP A 51 19.80 -12.08 -9.36
C ASP A 51 19.39 -11.29 -10.61
N ASN A 52 19.97 -11.65 -11.76
CA ASN A 52 19.63 -11.09 -13.07
C ASN A 52 18.23 -11.55 -13.54
N THR A 53 17.37 -11.96 -12.61
CA THR A 53 15.97 -12.30 -12.84
C THR A 53 15.22 -11.04 -13.23
N HIS A 54 14.75 -11.06 -14.47
CA HIS A 54 13.82 -10.05 -14.96
C HIS A 54 12.48 -10.23 -14.25
N TYR A 55 12.19 -9.35 -13.28
CA TYR A 55 10.89 -9.28 -12.62
C TYR A 55 9.96 -8.38 -13.44
N SER A 56 8.94 -8.98 -14.03
CA SER A 56 7.87 -8.24 -14.69
C SER A 56 6.65 -8.20 -13.79
N SER A 57 6.05 -7.01 -13.62
CA SER A 57 4.72 -6.86 -13.01
C SER A 57 3.59 -7.42 -13.89
N GLY A 58 3.91 -7.80 -15.13
CA GLY A 58 2.92 -8.13 -16.15
C GLY A 58 2.18 -6.88 -16.63
N VAL A 59 0.96 -7.08 -17.14
CA VAL A 59 0.09 -5.96 -17.52
C VAL A 59 -0.53 -5.37 -16.26
N LEU A 60 -0.29 -4.08 -16.04
CA LEU A 60 -0.91 -3.33 -14.95
C LEU A 60 -2.37 -3.01 -15.27
N PRO A 61 -3.23 -2.90 -14.24
CA PRO A 61 -4.59 -2.37 -14.38
C PRO A 61 -4.63 -1.04 -15.11
N LYS A 62 -5.70 -0.81 -15.88
CA LYS A 62 -6.01 0.56 -16.31
C LYS A 62 -6.16 1.47 -15.10
N GLY A 63 -5.57 2.67 -15.16
CA GLY A 63 -5.57 3.63 -14.06
C GLY A 63 -4.58 3.29 -12.95
N CYS A 64 -3.73 2.28 -13.10
CA CYS A 64 -2.66 2.02 -12.14
C CYS A 64 -1.67 3.18 -12.12
N ILE A 65 -1.55 3.85 -10.97
CA ILE A 65 -0.66 5.01 -10.76
C ILE A 65 0.58 4.67 -9.94
N LYS A 66 0.49 3.63 -9.10
CA LYS A 66 1.56 3.20 -8.19
C LYS A 66 1.45 1.71 -7.91
N HIS A 67 2.56 1.01 -7.97
CA HIS A 67 2.68 -0.42 -7.66
C HIS A 67 3.85 -0.63 -6.71
N GLU A 68 3.56 -1.24 -5.56
CA GLU A 68 4.53 -1.42 -4.48
C GLU A 68 4.68 -2.90 -4.15
N VAL A 69 5.92 -3.35 -4.00
CA VAL A 69 6.23 -4.68 -3.48
C VAL A 69 6.48 -4.55 -1.97
N LEU A 70 5.57 -5.11 -1.17
CA LEU A 70 5.54 -4.94 0.29
C LEU A 70 6.28 -6.05 1.05
N SER A 71 6.87 -7.00 0.34
CA SER A 71 7.55 -8.17 0.90
C SER A 71 8.76 -8.52 0.06
N LYS A 72 9.84 -9.02 0.69
CA LYS A 72 11.05 -9.43 -0.04
C LYS A 72 10.78 -10.56 -1.06
N SER A 73 9.80 -11.40 -0.79
CA SER A 73 9.35 -12.49 -1.66
C SER A 73 8.50 -12.03 -2.84
N GLY A 74 7.99 -10.79 -2.84
CA GLY A 74 7.08 -10.30 -3.88
C GLY A 74 5.65 -10.82 -3.78
N ASP A 75 5.32 -11.66 -2.80
CA ASP A 75 3.99 -12.27 -2.65
C ASP A 75 2.97 -11.32 -2.03
N LYS A 76 3.42 -10.29 -1.30
CA LYS A 76 2.59 -9.18 -0.83
C LYS A 76 2.89 -7.90 -1.62
N GLN A 77 1.87 -7.30 -2.21
CA GLN A 77 1.97 -6.11 -3.06
C GLN A 77 0.83 -5.13 -2.76
N ALA A 78 1.02 -3.86 -3.09
CA ALA A 78 -0.06 -2.87 -3.16
C ALA A 78 -0.16 -2.29 -4.56
N VAL A 79 -1.39 -2.22 -5.09
CA VAL A 79 -1.69 -1.64 -6.39
C VAL A 79 -2.65 -0.49 -6.18
N TRP A 80 -2.23 0.72 -6.59
CA TRP A 80 -3.02 1.93 -6.52
C TRP A 80 -3.63 2.22 -7.88
N ILE A 81 -4.96 2.29 -7.92
CA ILE A 81 -5.76 2.53 -9.11
C ILE A 81 -6.51 3.83 -8.93
N GLU A 82 -6.29 4.75 -9.85
CA GLU A 82 -7.07 5.96 -9.97
C GLU A 82 -8.40 5.68 -10.69
N VAL A 83 -9.49 6.12 -10.06
CA VAL A 83 -10.82 6.19 -10.65
C VAL A 83 -11.16 7.68 -10.82
N PRO A 84 -11.30 8.18 -12.06
CA PRO A 84 -11.62 9.58 -12.32
C PRO A 84 -12.94 10.01 -11.65
N LYS A 85 -13.11 11.32 -11.44
CA LYS A 85 -14.37 11.91 -10.98
C LYS A 85 -15.50 11.46 -11.91
N ALA A 86 -16.51 10.81 -11.36
CA ALA A 86 -17.56 10.15 -12.13
C ALA A 86 -18.87 10.10 -11.35
N GLN A 87 -19.94 9.72 -12.03
CA GLN A 87 -21.24 9.48 -11.42
C GLN A 87 -21.53 7.98 -11.39
N TRP A 88 -22.11 7.50 -10.28
CA TRP A 88 -22.44 6.09 -10.09
C TRP A 88 -23.87 5.92 -9.60
N ASP A 89 -24.52 4.85 -10.06
CA ASP A 89 -25.76 4.38 -9.47
C ASP A 89 -25.41 3.55 -8.23
N ILE A 90 -26.02 3.88 -7.09
CA ILE A 90 -25.73 3.26 -5.79
C ILE A 90 -27.00 2.90 -5.05
N HIS A 91 -26.87 2.02 -4.06
CA HIS A 91 -27.94 1.73 -3.11
C HIS A 91 -27.55 2.27 -1.74
N PHE A 92 -28.46 3.01 -1.11
CA PHE A 92 -28.35 3.41 0.29
C PHE A 92 -29.48 2.73 1.06
N PHE A 93 -29.13 1.72 1.86
CA PHE A 93 -30.06 0.66 2.28
C PHE A 93 -30.81 0.09 1.06
N GLU A 94 -32.14 0.05 1.12
CA GLU A 94 -33.00 -0.43 0.02
C GLU A 94 -33.34 0.66 -0.98
N ARG A 95 -32.89 1.90 -0.76
CA ARG A 95 -33.19 3.04 -1.63
C ARG A 95 -32.13 3.20 -2.72
N PRO A 96 -32.50 3.09 -4.00
CA PRO A 96 -31.58 3.41 -5.08
C PRO A 96 -31.41 4.93 -5.21
N PHE A 97 -30.20 5.35 -5.58
CA PHE A 97 -29.87 6.69 -6.05
C PHE A 97 -29.17 6.57 -7.40
N GLN A 98 -29.49 7.47 -8.34
CA GLN A 98 -28.96 7.43 -9.70
C GLN A 98 -27.97 8.54 -9.96
N GLN A 99 -26.90 8.22 -10.71
CA GLN A 99 -25.92 9.20 -11.17
C GLN A 99 -25.40 10.11 -10.04
N VAL A 100 -25.15 9.53 -8.86
CA VAL A 100 -24.57 10.25 -7.72
C VAL A 100 -23.15 10.63 -8.09
N GLY A 101 -22.79 11.91 -8.00
CA GLY A 101 -21.42 12.35 -8.21
C GLY A 101 -20.48 11.84 -7.13
N PHE A 102 -19.36 11.26 -7.51
CA PHE A 102 -18.24 10.91 -6.62
C PHE A 102 -17.02 11.75 -7.02
N PRO A 103 -16.13 12.11 -6.06
CA PRO A 103 -14.87 12.78 -6.39
C PRO A 103 -13.97 11.86 -7.20
N ARG A 104 -12.79 12.38 -7.60
CA ARG A 104 -11.70 11.50 -8.06
C ARG A 104 -11.24 10.64 -6.89
N LEU A 105 -11.06 9.35 -7.13
CA LEU A 105 -10.76 8.36 -6.09
C LEU A 105 -9.48 7.61 -6.36
N LEU A 106 -8.74 7.28 -5.30
CA LEU A 106 -7.61 6.36 -5.32
C LEU A 106 -7.97 5.10 -4.55
N PHE A 107 -8.08 3.98 -5.26
CA PHE A 107 -8.23 2.67 -4.65
C PHE A 107 -6.86 2.03 -4.46
N ARG A 108 -6.57 1.56 -3.25
CA ARG A 108 -5.38 0.77 -2.95
C ARG A 108 -5.78 -0.66 -2.63
N TYR A 109 -5.41 -1.58 -3.50
CA TYR A 109 -5.57 -3.01 -3.28
C TYR A 109 -4.29 -3.59 -2.69
N THR A 110 -4.33 -3.97 -1.42
CA THR A 110 -3.27 -4.82 -0.86
C THR A 110 -3.58 -6.26 -1.21
N VAL A 111 -2.66 -6.89 -1.94
CA VAL A 111 -2.80 -8.26 -2.40
C VAL A 111 -1.77 -9.16 -1.75
N TYR A 112 -2.18 -10.39 -1.47
CA TYR A 112 -1.32 -11.49 -1.07
C TYR A 112 -1.57 -12.65 -2.01
N GLN A 113 -0.54 -13.07 -2.75
CA GLN A 113 -0.63 -14.06 -3.82
C GLN A 113 -1.71 -13.66 -4.85
N LYS A 114 -2.85 -14.36 -4.89
CA LYS A 114 -3.97 -14.12 -5.82
C LYS A 114 -5.24 -13.57 -5.14
N ARG A 115 -5.09 -13.05 -3.92
CA ARG A 115 -6.19 -12.57 -3.10
C ARG A 115 -5.98 -11.12 -2.70
N VAL A 116 -7.05 -10.35 -2.76
CA VAL A 116 -7.08 -9.02 -2.14
C VAL A 116 -7.28 -9.22 -0.65
N THR A 117 -6.30 -8.80 0.15
CA THR A 117 -6.35 -8.86 1.61
C THR A 117 -6.85 -7.59 2.25
N ASN A 118 -6.74 -6.45 1.56
CA ASN A 118 -7.28 -5.17 2.01
C ASN A 118 -7.62 -4.28 0.82
N ILE A 119 -8.69 -3.50 0.96
CA ILE A 119 -9.09 -2.44 0.04
C ILE A 119 -9.09 -1.15 0.84
N SER A 120 -8.39 -0.14 0.34
CA SER A 120 -8.52 1.23 0.84
C SER A 120 -8.98 2.15 -0.27
N VAL A 121 -9.73 3.19 0.07
CA VAL A 121 -10.17 4.22 -0.86
C VAL A 121 -10.00 5.60 -0.24
N PHE A 122 -9.46 6.50 -1.04
CA PHE A 122 -9.23 7.90 -0.68
C PHE A 122 -9.78 8.81 -1.76
N ALA A 123 -10.18 10.01 -1.40
CA ALA A 123 -10.54 11.05 -2.36
C ALA A 123 -9.33 11.93 -2.67
N VAL A 124 -9.33 12.48 -3.88
CA VAL A 124 -8.38 13.49 -4.34
C VAL A 124 -9.16 14.54 -5.10
N LYS A 125 -8.73 15.80 -5.02
CA LYS A 125 -9.34 16.88 -5.82
C LYS A 125 -9.05 16.63 -7.31
N GLU A 126 -10.00 16.98 -8.17
CA GLU A 126 -9.93 16.70 -9.61
C GLU A 126 -8.73 17.38 -10.29
N ASP A 127 -8.36 18.58 -9.83
CA ASP A 127 -7.29 19.43 -10.37
C ASP A 127 -5.93 19.22 -9.68
N MET A 128 -5.85 18.34 -8.68
CA MET A 128 -4.64 18.12 -7.91
C MET A 128 -3.73 17.08 -8.59
N GLU A 129 -2.46 17.43 -8.81
CA GLU A 129 -1.46 16.46 -9.28
C GLU A 129 -1.13 15.45 -8.17
N LEU A 130 -0.81 14.21 -8.57
CA LEU A 130 -0.47 13.15 -7.63
C LEU A 130 1.04 13.14 -7.36
N GLU A 131 1.43 13.41 -6.12
CA GLU A 131 2.82 13.46 -5.68
C GLU A 131 3.03 12.63 -4.41
N GLU A 132 4.16 11.93 -4.33
CA GLU A 132 4.54 11.16 -3.14
C GLU A 132 4.54 12.04 -1.88
N GLY A 133 3.90 11.57 -0.81
CA GLY A 133 3.79 12.29 0.47
C GLY A 133 2.71 13.38 0.52
N MET A 134 1.97 13.64 -0.57
CA MET A 134 0.84 14.58 -0.51
C MET A 134 -0.26 14.07 0.43
N LYS A 135 -1.00 15.00 1.04
CA LYS A 135 -2.16 14.65 1.86
C LYS A 135 -3.31 14.15 0.99
N LEU A 136 -3.91 13.05 1.40
CA LEU A 136 -5.11 12.51 0.78
C LEU A 136 -6.37 13.04 1.48
N TYR A 137 -7.52 12.93 0.82
CA TYR A 137 -8.81 13.27 1.42
C TYR A 137 -9.57 12.01 1.82
N GLN A 138 -10.38 12.13 2.87
CA GLN A 138 -11.27 11.07 3.30
C GLN A 138 -12.33 10.80 2.22
N PHE A 139 -12.74 9.54 2.09
CA PHE A 139 -13.87 9.20 1.25
C PHE A 139 -15.14 9.87 1.80
N PRO A 140 -15.91 10.60 0.98
CA PRO A 140 -16.95 11.50 1.49
C PRO A 140 -18.26 10.83 1.91
N TYR A 141 -18.42 9.53 1.67
CA TYR A 141 -19.64 8.80 2.04
C TYR A 141 -19.39 7.84 3.21
N SER A 142 -20.12 6.72 3.25
CA SER A 142 -20.05 5.73 4.31
C SER A 142 -19.26 4.47 3.90
N ASN A 143 -19.22 3.48 4.79
CA ASN A 143 -18.54 2.19 4.60
C ASN A 143 -17.00 2.26 4.50
N VAL A 144 -16.38 3.40 4.83
CA VAL A 144 -14.92 3.57 4.76
C VAL A 144 -14.44 4.13 6.08
N HIS A 145 -13.56 3.39 6.76
CA HIS A 145 -12.92 3.82 8.00
C HIS A 145 -12.11 5.11 7.77
N ALA A 146 -11.88 5.91 8.81
CA ALA A 146 -11.03 7.10 8.75
C ALA A 146 -9.60 6.82 8.23
N SER A 147 -9.12 5.58 8.37
CA SER A 147 -7.86 5.09 7.79
C SER A 147 -7.90 4.86 6.28
N GLY A 148 -9.05 5.07 5.64
CA GLY A 148 -9.32 4.74 4.24
C GLY A 148 -9.71 3.28 4.00
N SER A 149 -9.65 2.41 5.02
CA SER A 149 -10.01 1.00 4.86
C SER A 149 -11.49 0.83 4.53
N VAL A 150 -11.81 0.15 3.43
CA VAL A 150 -13.18 -0.19 3.07
C VAL A 150 -13.68 -1.28 4.00
N CYS A 151 -14.87 -1.08 4.57
CA CYS A 151 -15.60 -2.15 5.23
C CYS A 151 -16.30 -2.98 4.16
N THR A 152 -15.76 -4.17 3.91
CA THR A 152 -16.29 -5.10 2.92
C THR A 152 -17.49 -5.88 3.44
N GLY A 153 -17.77 -5.84 4.75
CA GLY A 153 -18.88 -6.53 5.38
C GLY A 153 -18.90 -8.02 5.02
N ARG A 154 -19.97 -8.46 4.34
CA ARG A 154 -20.13 -9.85 3.85
C ARG A 154 -19.81 -10.01 2.36
N VAL A 155 -19.31 -8.97 1.70
CA VAL A 155 -18.97 -9.01 0.27
C VAL A 155 -17.77 -9.94 0.08
N VAL A 156 -17.97 -10.97 -0.74
CA VAL A 156 -16.90 -11.88 -1.13
C VAL A 156 -16.08 -11.21 -2.24
N ILE A 157 -14.82 -10.88 -1.93
CA ILE A 157 -13.90 -10.38 -2.94
C ILE A 157 -13.41 -11.57 -3.78
N PRO A 158 -13.56 -11.53 -5.12
CA PRO A 158 -13.11 -12.62 -5.96
C PRO A 158 -11.58 -12.75 -5.97
N GLU A 159 -11.08 -13.95 -6.22
CA GLU A 159 -9.67 -14.16 -6.55
C GLU A 159 -9.36 -13.55 -7.92
N PHE A 160 -8.18 -12.95 -8.07
CA PHE A 160 -7.71 -12.43 -9.34
C PHE A 160 -6.68 -13.37 -9.97
N ARG A 161 -6.62 -13.41 -11.29
CA ARG A 161 -5.66 -14.22 -12.05
C ARG A 161 -4.38 -13.45 -12.31
N THR A 162 -4.52 -12.18 -12.66
CA THR A 162 -3.43 -11.24 -12.92
C THR A 162 -3.74 -9.89 -12.28
N LEU A 163 -2.72 -9.05 -12.05
CA LEU A 163 -2.94 -7.73 -11.47
C LEU A 163 -3.96 -6.93 -12.28
N LYS A 164 -3.96 -7.05 -13.62
CA LYS A 164 -4.92 -6.40 -14.52
C LYS A 164 -6.38 -6.54 -14.08
N ASP A 165 -6.78 -7.68 -13.53
CA ASP A 165 -8.18 -7.93 -13.13
C ASP A 165 -8.66 -6.95 -12.05
N LEU A 166 -7.74 -6.34 -11.29
CA LEU A 166 -8.06 -5.32 -10.27
C LEU A 166 -8.68 -4.05 -10.88
N GLU A 167 -8.55 -3.81 -12.20
CA GLU A 167 -9.07 -2.63 -12.86
C GLU A 167 -10.59 -2.45 -12.71
N THR A 168 -11.33 -3.52 -12.41
CA THR A 168 -12.79 -3.47 -12.23
C THR A 168 -13.24 -3.70 -10.78
N PHE A 169 -12.34 -3.94 -9.84
CA PHE A 169 -12.73 -4.36 -8.48
C PHE A 169 -13.48 -3.25 -7.70
N HIS A 170 -13.25 -1.98 -8.04
CA HIS A 170 -13.96 -0.85 -7.44
C HIS A 170 -15.47 -0.90 -7.75
N VAL A 171 -15.89 -1.56 -8.83
CA VAL A 171 -17.31 -1.75 -9.15
C VAL A 171 -18.03 -2.53 -8.05
N LEU A 172 -17.36 -3.49 -7.40
CA LEU A 172 -17.93 -4.23 -6.26
C LEU A 172 -18.24 -3.31 -5.08
N PHE A 173 -17.40 -2.29 -4.86
CA PHE A 173 -17.62 -1.31 -3.82
C PHE A 173 -18.85 -0.44 -4.12
N PHE A 174 -18.96 0.09 -5.35
CA PHE A 174 -20.14 0.88 -5.74
C PHE A 174 -21.44 0.07 -5.80
N ALA A 175 -21.36 -1.21 -6.16
CA ALA A 175 -22.50 -2.12 -6.16
C ALA A 175 -22.93 -2.57 -4.75
N SER A 176 -22.08 -2.34 -3.73
CA SER A 176 -22.44 -2.62 -2.35
C SER A 176 -23.45 -1.59 -1.83
N SER A 177 -24.31 -2.01 -0.90
CA SER A 177 -25.21 -1.07 -0.24
C SER A 177 -24.42 -0.18 0.72
N PHE A 178 -24.51 1.12 0.53
CA PHE A 178 -24.13 2.13 1.51
C PHE A 178 -25.13 2.14 2.67
N ASN A 179 -24.67 2.47 3.87
CA ASN A 179 -25.50 2.59 5.06
C ASN A 179 -24.98 3.74 5.96
N HIS A 180 -25.41 3.84 7.21
CA HIS A 180 -24.97 4.89 8.14
C HIS A 180 -23.64 4.58 8.85
N ASP A 181 -23.08 3.39 8.67
CA ASP A 181 -21.86 2.99 9.36
C ASP A 181 -20.65 3.72 8.78
N LEU A 182 -19.67 3.99 9.65
CA LEU A 182 -18.37 4.52 9.24
C LEU A 182 -18.48 5.88 8.53
N THR A 183 -19.39 6.73 8.98
CA THR A 183 -19.46 8.14 8.58
C THR A 183 -18.62 8.99 9.52
N TYR A 184 -17.63 9.73 9.00
CA TYR A 184 -16.67 10.44 9.84
C TYR A 184 -16.66 11.97 9.66
N THR A 185 -17.36 12.50 8.64
CA THR A 185 -16.92 13.75 8.03
C THR A 185 -18.00 14.78 7.74
N HIS A 186 -19.28 14.48 7.91
CA HIS A 186 -20.31 15.43 7.48
C HIS A 186 -21.22 15.85 8.63
N THR A 187 -21.43 17.16 8.74
CA THR A 187 -22.48 17.77 9.57
C THR A 187 -23.87 17.36 9.08
N GLU A 188 -23.97 16.99 7.80
CA GLU A 188 -25.17 16.40 7.20
C GLU A 188 -25.11 14.86 7.17
N PRO A 189 -26.25 14.17 7.37
CA PRO A 189 -26.32 12.72 7.21
C PRO A 189 -25.96 12.27 5.80
N VAL A 190 -25.29 11.11 5.67
CA VAL A 190 -24.82 10.58 4.37
C VAL A 190 -25.92 10.44 3.31
N GLY A 191 -27.16 10.14 3.71
CA GLY A 191 -28.31 10.07 2.80
C GLY A 191 -28.66 11.42 2.16
N GLU A 192 -28.49 12.52 2.88
CA GLU A 192 -28.65 13.88 2.32
C GLU A 192 -27.49 14.22 1.39
N LEU A 193 -26.27 13.73 1.69
CA LEU A 193 -25.13 13.89 0.79
C LEU A 193 -25.34 13.15 -0.55
N PHE A 194 -25.86 11.92 -0.52
CA PHE A 194 -26.24 11.19 -1.73
C PHE A 194 -27.30 11.96 -2.53
N LYS A 195 -28.32 12.49 -1.87
CA LYS A 195 -29.37 13.30 -2.50
C LYS A 195 -28.84 14.61 -3.09
N ARG A 196 -27.91 15.26 -2.40
CA ARG A 196 -27.26 16.51 -2.84
C ARG A 196 -26.48 16.29 -4.14
N PHE A 197 -25.78 15.17 -4.26
CA PHE A 197 -24.98 14.85 -5.44
C PHE A 197 -25.68 13.96 -6.47
N GLU A 198 -26.95 13.61 -6.25
CA GLU A 198 -27.75 12.87 -7.23
C GLU A 198 -27.94 13.72 -8.50
N ASN A 199 -27.56 13.17 -9.66
CA ASN A 199 -27.53 13.88 -10.94
C ASN A 199 -26.66 15.15 -10.97
N GLN A 200 -25.75 15.32 -10.01
CA GLN A 200 -24.82 16.45 -9.94
C GLN A 200 -23.38 15.97 -9.93
N ARG A 201 -22.45 16.81 -10.41
CA ARG A 201 -21.02 16.55 -10.22
C ARG A 201 -20.65 16.76 -8.75
N PHE A 202 -19.71 15.96 -8.26
CA PHE A 202 -19.21 16.11 -6.90
C PHE A 202 -18.44 17.43 -6.74
N ASP A 203 -18.69 18.13 -5.63
CA ASP A 203 -18.05 19.39 -5.25
C ASP A 203 -16.85 19.11 -4.34
N ASP A 204 -15.64 19.27 -4.86
CA ASP A 204 -14.41 18.93 -4.12
C ASP A 204 -14.15 19.85 -2.92
N SER A 205 -14.86 20.98 -2.80
CA SER A 205 -14.70 21.93 -1.68
C SER A 205 -15.14 21.34 -0.34
N ILE A 206 -15.96 20.28 -0.34
CA ILE A 206 -16.44 19.62 0.88
C ILE A 206 -15.51 18.50 1.36
N LEU A 207 -14.45 18.18 0.61
CA LEU A 207 -13.52 17.13 0.98
C LEU A 207 -12.75 17.49 2.25
N ILE A 208 -12.61 16.52 3.14
CA ILE A 208 -11.89 16.66 4.41
C ILE A 208 -10.57 15.92 4.32
N GLU A 209 -9.50 16.58 4.75
CA GLU A 209 -8.17 16.01 4.75
C GLU A 209 -8.10 14.75 5.65
N SER A 210 -7.34 13.78 5.18
CA SER A 210 -6.99 12.58 5.93
C SER A 210 -5.62 12.77 6.59
N GLU A 211 -5.38 12.01 7.65
CA GLU A 211 -4.03 11.89 8.20
C GLU A 211 -3.10 11.03 7.31
N ILE A 212 -3.67 10.35 6.32
CA ILE A 212 -2.94 9.50 5.37
C ILE A 212 -2.35 10.33 4.22
N THR A 213 -1.15 9.94 3.79
CA THR A 213 -0.46 10.51 2.63
C THR A 213 -0.36 9.49 1.49
N PHE A 214 -0.24 9.97 0.26
CA PHE A 214 0.00 9.16 -0.94
C PHE A 214 1.40 8.54 -0.95
#